data_AF-A0A1Y2EWC9-F1
#
_entry.id   AF-A0A1Y2EWC9-F1
#
_cell.length_a   1.000
_cell.length_b   1.000
_cell.length_c   1.000
_cell.angle_alpha   90.00
_cell.angle_beta   90.00
_cell.angle_gamma   90.00
#
_symmetry.space_group_name_H-M   'P 1'
#
loop_
_entity.id
_entity.type
_entity.pdbx_description
1 polymer ?
#
loop_
_entity_poly.entity_id
_entity_poly.type
_entity_poly.pdbx_seq_one_letter_code
_entity_poly.pdbx_strand_id
1 'polypeptide(L)'
;MDLNSYNGTNYFIISKFKDEAFDPNKTAEFTILGLSILYFVPSTIYYILNRTNPIIKYRQPRNIIRYYKINCLVNTWINSSLIFSFVNLTFSRYIKIFFMHRLSIFKLQFSEKKKEKIYEKSDQTLKINMIKTKSNLGSLKSSSIEKDSFNFDSFTLDSFNVADPVLYFKRLNSIINRKITFYLVIIPITCLLVYYLFITIKDWDVMMEPCINEIKDLSVPKIVLNGIIFTTSIYLFHQAYYKQKWDKDIKIEYTCFVIISVFCTIVMQFAIRGKFGETILLYRLYIFQLIPITIHNICIMKPIIQILISKLKKKDETLLSEEEFLDRLSDSSFKGQVREIAVQTFCIENLLFFETHRELMNFIIAYYSKRSTLASLNGNNSFENADVLHKSVINPCLHNPFKSIFKPQFEQIYSLYIKEDGIASININSSTLKAIEDQVDNNNFTYLMFNQAAEEVGELLYSNIYPKMSF
;
A
#
# COMPACT_ATOMS: atom_id res chain seq x y z
N MET A 1 -13.31 -63.40 -9.77
CA MET A 1 -12.41 -62.98 -8.67
C MET A 1 -12.38 -61.47 -8.69
N ASP A 2 -13.27 -60.87 -7.90
CA ASP A 2 -13.59 -59.45 -7.94
C ASP A 2 -12.58 -58.62 -7.15
N LEU A 3 -11.84 -57.77 -7.87
CA LEU A 3 -10.83 -56.84 -7.34
C LEU A 3 -11.43 -55.56 -6.72
N ASN A 4 -12.75 -55.47 -6.55
CA ASN A 4 -13.43 -54.21 -6.23
C ASN A 4 -13.96 -54.07 -4.79
N SER A 5 -13.65 -54.99 -3.87
CA SER A 5 -13.96 -54.80 -2.43
C SER A 5 -12.71 -54.75 -1.55
N TYR A 6 -11.71 -53.95 -1.92
CA TYR A 6 -10.67 -53.56 -0.97
C TYR A 6 -11.27 -52.53 0.01
N ASN A 7 -11.80 -53.05 1.11
CA ASN A 7 -12.30 -52.27 2.24
C ASN A 7 -11.21 -51.29 2.71
N GLY A 8 -11.54 -50.00 2.81
CA GLY A 8 -10.61 -48.93 3.21
C GLY A 8 -9.95 -49.11 4.58
N THR A 9 -10.45 -50.03 5.41
CA THR A 9 -9.83 -50.45 6.67
C THR A 9 -8.48 -51.15 6.48
N ASN A 10 -8.27 -51.91 5.40
CA ASN A 10 -6.96 -52.54 5.14
C ASN A 10 -5.87 -51.52 4.80
N TYR A 11 -6.22 -50.41 4.14
CA TYR A 11 -5.23 -49.40 3.77
C TYR A 11 -4.64 -48.69 5.00
N PHE A 12 -5.46 -48.45 6.02
CA PHE A 12 -5.01 -47.81 7.26
C PHE A 12 -3.99 -48.69 8.01
N ILE A 13 -4.29 -49.98 8.16
CA ILE A 13 -3.40 -50.95 8.82
C ILE A 13 -2.08 -51.07 8.06
N ILE A 14 -2.14 -51.18 6.72
CA ILE A 14 -0.95 -51.23 5.86
C ILE A 14 -0.12 -49.93 5.98
N SER A 15 -0.77 -48.77 6.02
CA SER A 15 -0.05 -47.49 6.21
C SER A 15 0.62 -47.39 7.57
N LYS A 16 -0.05 -47.83 8.65
CA LYS A 16 0.51 -47.82 10.01
C LYS A 16 1.76 -48.71 10.10
N PHE A 17 1.66 -49.95 9.61
CA PHE A 17 2.78 -50.90 9.63
C PHE A 17 3.99 -50.40 8.83
N LYS A 18 3.74 -49.66 7.73
CA LYS A 18 4.79 -49.09 6.89
C LYS A 18 5.42 -47.84 7.48
N ASP A 19 4.65 -46.99 8.16
CA ASP A 19 5.19 -45.84 8.88
C ASP A 19 6.09 -46.31 10.05
N GLU A 20 5.73 -47.41 10.73
CA GLU A 20 6.57 -48.02 11.77
C GLU A 20 7.87 -48.64 11.23
N ALA A 21 7.83 -49.20 10.02
CA ALA A 21 8.98 -49.82 9.35
C ALA A 21 9.82 -48.84 8.49
N PHE A 22 9.46 -47.56 8.45
CA PHE A 22 10.14 -46.59 7.60
C PHE A 22 11.52 -46.21 8.18
N ASP A 23 12.57 -46.61 7.48
CA ASP A 23 13.91 -46.09 7.68
C ASP A 23 14.12 -44.91 6.71
N PRO A 24 14.17 -43.65 7.20
CA PRO A 24 14.36 -42.51 6.32
C PRO A 24 15.67 -42.66 5.54
N ASN A 25 15.61 -42.46 4.23
CA ASN A 25 16.81 -42.37 3.42
C ASN A 25 17.60 -41.12 3.86
N LYS A 26 18.57 -41.34 4.75
CA LYS A 26 19.39 -40.27 5.36
C LYS A 26 19.99 -39.36 4.30
N THR A 27 20.46 -39.94 3.19
CA THR A 27 21.05 -39.17 2.08
C THR A 27 20.03 -38.22 1.47
N ALA A 28 18.80 -38.66 1.23
CA ALA A 28 17.74 -37.80 0.68
C ALA A 28 17.36 -36.68 1.66
N GLU A 29 17.14 -37.01 2.94
CA GLU A 29 16.77 -36.04 3.99
C GLU A 29 17.86 -34.99 4.20
N PHE A 30 19.13 -35.39 4.28
CA PHE A 30 20.25 -34.46 4.39
C PHE A 30 20.42 -33.59 3.15
N THR A 31 20.17 -34.15 1.95
CA THR A 31 20.22 -33.38 0.71
C THR A 31 19.12 -32.32 0.69
N ILE A 32 17.89 -32.66 1.07
CA ILE A 32 16.77 -31.72 1.14
C ILE A 32 17.03 -30.63 2.19
N LEU A 33 17.54 -31.00 3.37
CA LEU A 33 17.90 -30.05 4.41
C LEU A 33 19.03 -29.12 3.96
N GLY A 34 20.09 -29.66 3.37
CA GLY A 34 21.22 -28.89 2.84
C GLY A 34 20.78 -27.90 1.76
N LEU A 35 19.95 -28.33 0.81
CA LEU A 35 19.35 -27.46 -0.20
C LEU A 35 18.46 -26.39 0.42
N SER A 36 17.66 -26.73 1.42
CA SER A 36 16.80 -25.77 2.12
C SER A 36 17.61 -24.70 2.84
N ILE A 37 18.68 -25.08 3.57
CA ILE A 37 19.57 -24.15 4.25
C ILE A 37 20.27 -23.24 3.22
N LEU A 38 20.84 -23.83 2.17
CA LEU A 38 21.56 -23.09 1.13
C LEU A 38 20.63 -22.14 0.35
N TYR A 39 19.36 -22.49 0.23
CA TYR A 39 18.37 -21.67 -0.46
C TYR A 39 17.82 -20.54 0.43
N PHE A 40 17.36 -20.85 1.65
CA PHE A 40 16.68 -19.89 2.53
C PHE A 40 17.65 -18.98 3.32
N VAL A 41 18.79 -19.48 3.78
CA VAL A 41 19.68 -18.72 4.67
C VAL A 41 20.38 -17.57 3.95
N PRO A 42 21.09 -17.77 2.82
CA PRO A 42 21.78 -16.69 2.13
C PRO A 42 20.84 -15.60 1.64
N SER A 43 19.68 -15.99 1.10
CA SER A 43 18.65 -15.05 0.63
C SER A 43 18.04 -14.24 1.77
N THR A 44 17.83 -14.85 2.94
CA THR A 44 17.37 -14.13 4.15
C THR A 44 18.44 -13.19 4.69
N ILE A 45 19.71 -13.60 4.72
CA ILE A 45 20.83 -12.72 5.11
C ILE A 45 20.89 -11.51 4.16
N TYR A 46 20.84 -11.75 2.86
CA TYR A 46 20.89 -10.67 1.86
C TYR A 46 19.68 -9.73 1.95
N TYR A 47 18.50 -10.28 2.24
CA TYR A 47 17.28 -9.52 2.54
C TYR A 47 17.49 -8.60 3.75
N ILE A 48 18.01 -9.12 4.87
CA ILE A 48 18.27 -8.35 6.09
C ILE A 48 19.26 -7.22 5.84
N LEU A 49 20.32 -7.48 5.07
CA LEU A 49 21.33 -6.48 4.72
C LEU A 49 20.74 -5.33 3.88
N ASN A 50 19.74 -5.59 3.05
CA ASN A 50 19.11 -4.59 2.18
C ASN A 50 17.76 -4.09 2.73
N ARG A 51 17.44 -4.34 4.01
CA ARG A 51 16.13 -4.02 4.61
C ARG A 51 15.73 -2.54 4.57
N THR A 52 16.71 -1.64 4.44
CA THR A 52 16.48 -0.19 4.32
C THR A 52 16.05 0.24 2.93
N ASN A 53 16.16 -0.64 1.92
CA ASN A 53 15.75 -0.34 0.56
C ASN A 53 14.21 -0.22 0.47
N PRO A 54 13.66 0.82 -0.20
CA PRO A 54 12.22 1.04 -0.29
C PRO A 54 11.43 -0.12 -0.91
N ILE A 55 12.06 -0.94 -1.76
CA ILE A 55 11.46 -2.13 -2.38
C ILE A 55 11.23 -3.25 -1.35
N ILE A 56 12.04 -3.30 -0.29
CA ILE A 56 12.11 -4.42 0.67
C ILE A 56 11.26 -4.20 1.93
N LYS A 57 11.03 -2.93 2.32
CA LYS A 57 10.42 -2.50 3.60
C LYS A 57 9.05 -3.13 3.94
N TYR A 58 8.39 -3.82 3.00
CA TYR A 58 7.04 -4.38 3.14
C TYR A 58 6.92 -5.92 3.19
N ARG A 59 8.00 -6.72 3.27
CA ARG A 59 7.93 -8.18 3.03
C ARG A 59 8.74 -9.07 4.01
N GLN A 60 8.24 -9.37 5.21
CA GLN A 60 8.95 -10.25 6.18
C GLN A 60 8.36 -11.66 6.33
N PRO A 61 9.19 -12.73 6.27
CA PRO A 61 8.84 -14.09 6.75
C PRO A 61 9.71 -14.55 7.95
N ARG A 62 9.28 -15.64 8.62
CA ARG A 62 9.96 -16.31 9.76
C ARG A 62 10.32 -17.78 9.43
N ASN A 63 11.46 -18.25 9.96
CA ASN A 63 12.13 -19.52 9.65
C ASN A 63 11.67 -20.74 10.49
N ILE A 64 12.03 -21.95 10.03
CA ILE A 64 11.78 -23.28 10.65
C ILE A 64 13.06 -24.15 10.61
N ILE A 65 13.27 -24.97 11.66
CA ILE A 65 14.31 -26.03 11.78
C ILE A 65 13.61 -27.39 11.93
N ARG A 66 14.20 -28.46 11.34
CA ARG A 66 13.97 -29.86 11.76
C ARG A 66 15.22 -30.72 11.65
N TYR A 67 15.50 -31.44 12.73
CA TYR A 67 16.32 -32.65 12.79
C TYR A 67 15.99 -33.31 14.14
N TYR A 68 15.43 -34.54 14.18
CA TYR A 68 15.28 -35.49 15.32
C TYR A 68 14.04 -36.39 15.12
N LYS A 69 14.02 -37.60 15.72
CA LYS A 69 12.82 -38.45 15.88
C LYS A 69 11.84 -37.71 16.80
N ILE A 70 11.05 -36.83 16.21
CA ILE A 70 10.11 -35.96 16.91
C ILE A 70 8.78 -36.71 17.04
N ASN A 71 8.22 -36.74 18.26
CA ASN A 71 6.90 -37.33 18.52
C ASN A 71 5.85 -36.76 17.56
N CYS A 72 4.86 -37.57 17.16
CA CYS A 72 3.84 -37.14 16.21
C CYS A 72 3.12 -35.86 16.66
N LEU A 73 2.94 -35.70 17.98
CA LEU A 73 2.47 -34.48 18.62
C LEU A 73 3.24 -33.24 18.16
N VAL A 74 4.55 -33.23 18.39
CA VAL A 74 5.40 -32.07 18.07
C VAL A 74 5.49 -31.92 16.55
N ASN A 75 5.51 -33.02 15.79
CA ASN A 75 5.54 -32.98 14.34
C ASN A 75 4.30 -32.23 13.79
N THR A 76 3.13 -32.67 14.24
CA THR A 76 1.82 -32.13 13.91
C THR A 76 1.69 -30.67 14.34
N TRP A 77 1.93 -30.38 15.61
CA TRP A 77 1.72 -29.04 16.16
C TRP A 77 2.64 -28.02 15.50
N ILE A 78 3.92 -28.34 15.32
CA ILE A 78 4.88 -27.40 14.73
C ILE A 78 4.63 -27.26 13.23
N ASN A 79 4.66 -28.34 12.46
CA ASN A 79 4.59 -28.20 11.00
C ASN A 79 3.21 -27.75 10.53
N SER A 80 2.16 -28.37 11.05
CA SER A 80 0.81 -28.06 10.58
C SER A 80 0.38 -26.66 11.02
N SER A 81 0.77 -26.20 12.21
CA SER A 81 0.49 -24.81 12.62
C SER A 81 1.34 -23.81 11.85
N LEU A 82 2.62 -24.09 11.58
CA LEU A 82 3.49 -23.14 10.88
C LEU A 82 3.09 -22.96 9.41
N ILE A 83 2.89 -24.06 8.67
CA ILE A 83 2.48 -24.01 7.26
C ILE A 83 1.12 -23.30 7.15
N PHE A 84 0.18 -23.62 8.03
CA PHE A 84 -1.16 -23.04 7.99
C PHE A 84 -1.17 -21.57 8.41
N SER A 85 -0.43 -21.20 9.46
CA SER A 85 -0.26 -19.81 9.87
C SER A 85 0.36 -19.01 8.74
N PHE A 86 1.33 -19.57 8.02
CA PHE A 86 1.95 -18.91 6.89
C PHE A 86 0.99 -18.67 5.72
N VAL A 87 0.17 -19.68 5.35
CA VAL A 87 -0.87 -19.53 4.32
C VAL A 87 -1.88 -18.46 4.71
N ASN A 88 -2.38 -18.47 5.96
CA ASN A 88 -3.32 -17.47 6.47
C ASN A 88 -2.74 -16.07 6.50
N LEU A 89 -1.50 -15.92 7.00
CA LEU A 89 -0.82 -14.63 7.03
C LEU A 89 -0.64 -14.06 5.62
N THR A 90 -0.23 -14.90 4.67
CA THR A 90 -0.06 -14.50 3.27
C THR A 90 -1.40 -14.10 2.65
N PHE A 91 -2.45 -14.90 2.84
CA PHE A 91 -3.79 -14.56 2.35
C PHE A 91 -4.33 -13.27 2.98
N SER A 92 -4.14 -13.07 4.29
CA SER A 92 -4.54 -11.86 5.01
C SER A 92 -3.85 -10.61 4.47
N ARG A 93 -2.59 -10.72 4.02
CA ARG A 93 -1.86 -9.64 3.37
C ARG A 93 -2.54 -9.21 2.06
N TYR A 94 -2.98 -10.14 1.22
CA TYR A 94 -3.68 -9.80 -0.03
C TYR A 94 -5.05 -9.16 0.23
N ILE A 95 -5.77 -9.63 1.25
CA ILE A 95 -7.02 -8.99 1.67
C ILE A 95 -6.76 -7.58 2.19
N LYS A 96 -5.68 -7.36 2.96
CA LYS A 96 -5.30 -6.02 3.41
C LYS A 96 -4.98 -5.10 2.24
N ILE A 97 -4.23 -5.56 1.24
CA ILE A 97 -3.92 -4.81 0.02
C ILE A 97 -5.22 -4.42 -0.71
N PHE A 98 -6.18 -5.36 -0.84
CA PHE A 98 -7.49 -5.09 -1.43
C PHE A 98 -8.22 -3.91 -0.75
N PHE A 99 -8.29 -3.92 0.58
CA PHE A 99 -8.99 -2.86 1.33
C PHE A 99 -8.23 -1.53 1.30
N MET A 100 -6.90 -1.56 1.37
CA MET A 100 -6.07 -0.36 1.24
C MET A 100 -6.23 0.30 -0.13
N HIS A 101 -6.26 -0.50 -1.21
CA HIS A 101 -6.47 0.02 -2.56
C HIS A 101 -7.84 0.69 -2.70
N ARG A 102 -8.89 0.06 -2.14
CA ARG A 102 -10.22 0.64 -2.11
C ARG A 102 -10.26 1.97 -1.33
N LEU A 103 -9.52 2.05 -0.23
CA LEU A 103 -9.40 3.26 0.57
C LEU A 103 -8.71 4.39 -0.22
N SER A 104 -7.65 4.07 -0.96
CA SER A 104 -6.92 5.01 -1.83
C SER A 104 -7.82 5.59 -2.93
N ILE A 105 -8.57 4.72 -3.64
CA ILE A 105 -9.57 5.15 -4.64
C ILE A 105 -10.63 6.05 -4.01
N PHE A 106 -11.10 5.70 -2.82
CA PHE A 106 -12.10 6.52 -2.14
C PHE A 106 -11.54 7.89 -1.74
N LYS A 107 -10.28 7.97 -1.28
CA LYS A 107 -9.60 9.25 -0.99
C LYS A 107 -9.50 10.14 -2.23
N LEU A 108 -9.14 9.58 -3.37
CA LEU A 108 -9.12 10.28 -4.66
C LEU A 108 -10.47 10.89 -5.00
N GLN A 109 -11.52 10.08 -5.03
CA GLN A 109 -12.87 10.52 -5.38
C GLN A 109 -13.39 11.60 -4.42
N PHE A 110 -13.02 11.50 -3.15
CA PHE A 110 -13.38 12.51 -2.15
C PHE A 110 -12.62 13.83 -2.39
N SER A 111 -11.34 13.75 -2.76
CA SER A 111 -10.51 14.91 -3.10
C SER A 111 -11.02 15.63 -4.36
N GLU A 112 -11.32 14.88 -5.43
CA GLU A 112 -11.82 15.42 -6.70
C GLU A 112 -13.15 16.18 -6.52
N LYS A 113 -14.12 15.56 -5.82
CA LYS A 113 -15.39 16.21 -5.49
C LYS A 113 -15.23 17.46 -4.63
N LYS A 114 -14.21 17.50 -3.78
CA LYS A 114 -13.91 18.69 -2.97
C LYS A 114 -13.30 19.80 -3.82
N LYS A 115 -12.38 19.46 -4.75
CA LYS A 115 -11.81 20.42 -5.71
C LYS A 115 -12.90 21.07 -6.56
N GLU A 116 -13.81 20.29 -7.15
CA GLU A 116 -14.93 20.82 -7.97
C GLU A 116 -15.77 21.87 -7.20
N LYS A 117 -16.16 21.56 -5.95
CA LYS A 117 -16.92 22.49 -5.10
C LYS A 117 -16.15 23.76 -4.74
N ILE A 118 -14.81 23.68 -4.63
CA ILE A 118 -13.97 24.85 -4.34
C ILE A 118 -13.89 25.75 -5.57
N TYR A 119 -13.71 25.19 -6.77
CA TYR A 119 -13.69 25.97 -8.01
C TYR A 119 -15.02 26.65 -8.27
N GLU A 120 -16.14 25.96 -8.10
CA GLU A 120 -17.48 26.56 -8.25
C GLU A 120 -17.69 27.76 -7.31
N LYS A 121 -17.26 27.64 -6.04
CA LYS A 121 -17.35 28.75 -5.08
C LYS A 121 -16.38 29.88 -5.42
N SER A 122 -15.13 29.58 -5.74
CA SER A 122 -14.11 30.58 -6.09
C SER A 122 -14.55 31.42 -7.29
N ASP A 123 -15.05 30.78 -8.35
CA ASP A 123 -15.54 31.45 -9.55
C ASP A 123 -16.76 32.34 -9.25
N GLN A 124 -17.68 31.88 -8.40
CA GLN A 124 -18.80 32.71 -7.96
C GLN A 124 -18.32 33.94 -7.19
N THR A 125 -17.37 33.77 -6.26
CA THR A 125 -16.83 34.89 -5.46
C THR A 125 -16.08 35.89 -6.33
N LEU A 126 -15.27 35.41 -7.29
CA LEU A 126 -14.56 36.25 -8.26
C LEU A 126 -15.54 37.01 -9.17
N LYS A 127 -16.58 36.35 -9.68
CA LYS A 127 -17.63 36.99 -10.49
C LYS A 127 -18.38 38.06 -9.70
N ILE A 128 -18.77 37.80 -8.45
CA ILE A 128 -19.46 38.76 -7.59
C ILE A 128 -18.59 39.99 -7.33
N ASN A 129 -17.31 39.79 -7.01
CA ASN A 129 -16.37 40.89 -6.79
C ASN A 129 -16.10 41.70 -8.07
N MET A 130 -16.03 41.05 -9.23
CA MET A 130 -15.90 41.73 -10.52
C MET A 130 -17.13 42.57 -10.87
N ILE A 131 -18.34 42.05 -10.64
CA ILE A 131 -19.58 42.78 -10.91
C ILE A 131 -19.67 44.01 -10.02
N LYS A 132 -19.37 43.88 -8.71
CA LYS A 132 -19.33 45.04 -7.78
C LYS A 132 -18.29 46.09 -8.17
N THR A 133 -17.13 45.66 -8.68
CA THR A 133 -16.08 46.61 -9.11
C THR A 133 -16.47 47.34 -10.39
N LYS A 134 -17.15 46.68 -11.33
CA LYS A 134 -17.67 47.31 -12.56
C LYS A 134 -18.84 48.26 -12.29
N SER A 135 -19.75 47.92 -11.37
CA SER A 135 -20.89 48.80 -11.03
C SER A 135 -20.46 50.10 -10.39
N ASN A 136 -19.38 50.10 -9.60
CA ASN A 136 -18.86 51.30 -8.95
C ASN A 136 -18.04 52.22 -9.88
N LEU A 137 -17.64 51.73 -11.06
CA LEU A 137 -16.89 52.53 -12.04
C LEU A 137 -17.81 53.29 -13.02
N GLY A 138 -19.10 52.94 -13.06
CA GLY A 138 -20.09 53.52 -14.00
C GLY A 138 -20.86 54.74 -13.49
N SER A 139 -20.80 55.07 -12.19
CA SER A 139 -21.57 56.18 -11.60
C SER A 139 -20.67 57.21 -10.93
N LEU A 140 -19.76 57.82 -11.69
CA LEU A 140 -19.18 59.12 -11.35
C LEU A 140 -20.21 60.22 -11.64
N LYS A 141 -21.24 60.32 -10.79
CA LYS A 141 -21.99 61.55 -10.59
C LYS A 141 -21.89 61.92 -9.11
N SER A 142 -21.28 63.07 -8.90
CA SER A 142 -21.00 63.74 -7.63
C SER A 142 -22.13 63.67 -6.62
N SER A 143 -21.89 63.13 -5.42
CA SER A 143 -22.03 63.83 -4.13
C SER A 143 -21.95 62.86 -2.95
N SER A 144 -21.39 63.38 -1.85
CA SER A 144 -21.35 62.86 -0.48
C SER A 144 -20.70 61.49 -0.23
N ILE A 145 -19.51 61.59 0.37
CA ILE A 145 -18.76 60.55 1.06
C ILE A 145 -19.52 60.16 2.33
N GLU A 146 -20.15 58.99 2.33
CA GLU A 146 -20.47 58.27 3.57
C GLU A 146 -19.51 57.09 3.72
N LYS A 147 -18.84 57.03 4.87
CA LYS A 147 -17.94 55.96 5.29
C LYS A 147 -18.78 54.72 5.65
N ASP A 148 -19.17 53.95 4.64
CA ASP A 148 -19.70 52.62 4.91
C ASP A 148 -18.56 51.65 5.18
N SER A 149 -18.36 51.37 6.48
CA SER A 149 -17.58 50.26 6.98
C SER A 149 -18.18 48.96 6.45
N PHE A 150 -17.52 48.37 5.45
CA PHE A 150 -17.83 47.02 4.97
C PHE A 150 -17.56 46.01 6.10
N ASN A 151 -18.58 45.70 6.90
CA ASN A 151 -18.58 44.55 7.78
C ASN A 151 -18.59 43.29 6.93
N PHE A 152 -17.42 42.68 6.79
CA PHE A 152 -17.24 41.32 6.31
C PHE A 152 -17.57 40.32 7.43
N ASP A 153 -18.65 40.58 8.17
CA ASP A 153 -19.07 39.74 9.28
C ASP A 153 -19.91 38.59 8.76
N SER A 154 -19.47 37.39 9.15
CA SER A 154 -20.20 36.12 9.09
C SER A 154 -20.46 35.51 7.71
N PHE A 155 -19.37 35.10 7.03
CA PHE A 155 -19.40 33.78 6.41
C PHE A 155 -18.95 32.76 7.45
N THR A 156 -19.81 32.52 8.46
CA THR A 156 -19.65 31.40 9.37
C THR A 156 -19.82 30.13 8.55
N LEU A 157 -18.68 29.48 8.29
CA LEU A 157 -18.57 28.16 7.68
C LEU A 157 -19.06 27.06 8.66
N ASP A 158 -20.05 27.38 9.49
CA ASP A 158 -20.67 26.51 10.47
C ASP A 158 -21.83 25.77 9.83
N SER A 159 -21.53 24.66 9.15
CA SER A 159 -22.39 23.46 9.14
C SER A 159 -21.87 22.40 8.17
N PHE A 160 -20.62 21.99 8.32
CA PHE A 160 -20.25 20.61 8.01
C PHE A 160 -19.29 20.15 9.10
N ASN A 161 -19.86 19.89 10.27
CA ASN A 161 -19.31 18.98 11.29
C ASN A 161 -19.28 17.53 10.73
N VAL A 162 -18.75 17.37 9.53
CA VAL A 162 -18.27 16.09 9.02
C VAL A 162 -17.10 15.78 9.93
N ALA A 163 -17.30 14.81 10.82
CA ALA A 163 -16.25 14.20 11.62
C ALA A 163 -14.99 14.13 10.75
N ASP A 164 -13.95 14.81 11.21
CA ASP A 164 -12.72 15.06 10.48
C ASP A 164 -12.35 13.88 9.55
N PRO A 165 -12.39 14.06 8.20
CA PRO A 165 -12.15 12.97 7.28
C PRO A 165 -10.77 12.32 7.48
N VAL A 166 -9.81 13.03 8.10
CA VAL A 166 -8.49 12.46 8.46
C VAL A 166 -8.67 11.39 9.51
N LEU A 167 -9.28 11.80 10.62
CA LEU A 167 -9.54 10.96 11.75
C LEU A 167 -10.39 9.78 11.29
N TYR A 168 -11.33 10.01 10.37
CA TYR A 168 -12.10 8.97 9.72
C TYR A 168 -11.23 8.01 8.92
N PHE A 169 -10.32 8.45 8.03
CA PHE A 169 -9.47 7.55 7.24
C PHE A 169 -8.42 6.82 8.07
N LYS A 170 -7.78 7.48 9.03
CA LYS A 170 -6.81 6.90 9.97
C LYS A 170 -7.49 5.88 10.87
N ARG A 171 -8.67 6.22 11.44
CA ARG A 171 -9.50 5.27 12.17
C ARG A 171 -9.97 4.14 11.27
N LEU A 172 -10.38 4.41 10.04
CA LEU A 172 -10.85 3.38 9.11
C LEU A 172 -9.72 2.41 8.73
N ASN A 173 -8.52 2.90 8.41
CA ASN A 173 -7.34 2.06 8.17
C ASN A 173 -6.97 1.23 9.41
N SER A 174 -6.97 1.84 10.60
CA SER A 174 -6.73 1.14 11.86
C SER A 174 -7.80 0.06 12.15
N ILE A 175 -9.08 0.40 11.94
CA ILE A 175 -10.21 -0.52 12.08
C ILE A 175 -10.12 -1.65 11.06
N ILE A 176 -9.82 -1.35 9.80
CA ILE A 176 -9.63 -2.32 8.73
C ILE A 176 -8.50 -3.29 9.11
N ASN A 177 -7.32 -2.76 9.49
CA ASN A 177 -6.19 -3.59 9.89
C ASN A 177 -6.53 -4.45 11.10
N ARG A 178 -7.09 -3.86 12.15
CA ARG A 178 -7.47 -4.58 13.37
C ARG A 178 -8.50 -5.67 13.08
N LYS A 179 -9.55 -5.37 12.30
CA LYS A 179 -10.59 -6.33 11.94
C LYS A 179 -10.04 -7.43 11.03
N ILE A 180 -9.26 -7.10 10.01
CA ILE A 180 -8.66 -8.11 9.11
C ILE A 180 -7.73 -9.04 9.91
N THR A 181 -6.84 -8.50 10.73
CA THR A 181 -5.95 -9.32 11.57
C THR A 181 -6.76 -10.19 12.53
N PHE A 182 -7.79 -9.64 13.17
CA PHE A 182 -8.62 -10.42 14.08
C PHE A 182 -9.38 -11.55 13.36
N TYR A 183 -10.14 -11.23 12.31
CA TYR A 183 -11.02 -12.19 11.63
C TYR A 183 -10.29 -13.18 10.70
N LEU A 184 -9.19 -12.78 10.05
CA LEU A 184 -8.50 -13.62 9.07
C LEU A 184 -7.21 -14.26 9.60
N VAL A 185 -6.68 -13.79 10.72
CA VAL A 185 -5.46 -14.35 11.32
C VAL A 185 -5.75 -14.96 12.68
N ILE A 186 -6.22 -14.17 13.64
CA ILE A 186 -6.38 -14.63 15.03
C ILE A 186 -7.46 -15.71 15.15
N ILE A 187 -8.66 -15.48 14.60
CA ILE A 187 -9.75 -16.46 14.68
C ILE A 187 -9.39 -17.79 13.99
N PRO A 188 -8.93 -17.84 12.72
CA PRO A 188 -8.60 -19.10 12.07
C PRO A 188 -7.46 -19.86 12.76
N ILE A 189 -6.44 -19.16 13.26
CA ILE A 189 -5.35 -19.80 14.03
C ILE A 189 -5.88 -20.35 15.36
N THR A 190 -6.72 -19.61 16.06
CA THR A 190 -7.31 -20.07 17.34
C THR A 190 -8.20 -21.29 17.12
N CYS A 191 -9.09 -21.26 16.11
CA CYS A 191 -9.93 -22.40 15.76
C CYS A 191 -9.08 -23.64 15.39
N LEU A 192 -7.98 -23.44 14.65
CA LEU A 192 -7.05 -24.52 14.31
C LEU A 192 -6.40 -25.12 15.56
N LEU A 193 -5.92 -24.28 16.49
CA LEU A 193 -5.29 -24.74 17.73
C LEU A 193 -6.28 -25.52 18.61
N VAL A 194 -7.52 -25.05 18.73
CA VAL A 194 -8.58 -25.76 19.45
C VAL A 194 -8.87 -27.12 18.78
N TYR A 195 -8.93 -27.16 17.46
CA TYR A 195 -9.12 -28.41 16.71
C TYR A 195 -7.96 -29.39 16.94
N TYR A 196 -6.71 -28.92 16.86
CA TYR A 196 -5.54 -29.77 17.13
C TYR A 196 -5.50 -30.26 18.56
N LEU A 197 -5.90 -29.43 19.53
CA LEU A 197 -6.02 -29.85 20.93
C LEU A 197 -7.07 -30.95 21.09
N PHE A 198 -8.23 -30.80 20.43
CA PHE A 198 -9.28 -31.82 20.45
C PHE A 198 -8.81 -33.16 19.85
N ILE A 199 -8.18 -33.14 18.67
CA ILE A 199 -7.63 -34.37 18.04
C ILE A 199 -6.51 -34.96 18.90
N THR A 200 -5.66 -34.13 19.49
CA THR A 200 -4.58 -34.58 20.39
C THR A 200 -5.13 -35.34 21.59
N ILE A 201 -6.21 -34.84 22.20
CA ILE A 201 -6.86 -35.50 23.34
C ILE A 201 -7.54 -36.80 22.91
N LYS A 202 -8.24 -36.78 21.77
CA LYS A 202 -8.99 -37.93 21.25
C LYS A 202 -8.06 -39.09 20.88
N ASP A 203 -6.93 -38.79 20.24
CA ASP A 203 -6.00 -39.80 19.68
C ASP A 203 -4.64 -39.77 20.40
N TRP A 204 -4.63 -39.59 21.72
CA TRP A 204 -3.43 -39.37 22.54
C TRP A 204 -2.35 -40.44 22.35
N ASP A 205 -2.74 -41.71 22.38
CA ASP A 205 -1.80 -42.83 22.28
C ASP A 205 -1.06 -42.83 20.93
N VAL A 206 -1.78 -42.54 19.84
CA VAL A 206 -1.22 -42.45 18.48
C VAL A 206 -0.33 -41.21 18.33
N MET A 207 -0.65 -40.11 18.99
CA MET A 207 0.13 -38.87 18.93
C MET A 207 1.47 -38.95 19.66
N MET A 208 1.60 -39.84 20.64
CA MET A 208 2.84 -40.06 21.38
C MET A 208 3.82 -40.97 20.63
N GLU A 209 3.32 -41.79 19.70
CA GLU A 209 4.16 -42.57 18.79
C GLU A 209 4.91 -41.64 17.80
N PRO A 210 6.14 -42.00 17.37
CA PRO A 210 6.82 -41.27 16.31
C PRO A 210 6.08 -41.49 14.98
N CYS A 211 5.59 -40.41 14.37
CA CYS A 211 4.99 -40.46 13.04
C CYS A 211 5.82 -39.65 12.04
N ILE A 212 6.11 -40.26 10.90
CA ILE A 212 6.68 -39.55 9.75
C ILE A 212 5.60 -38.69 9.08
N ASN A 213 4.39 -39.22 9.09
CA ASN A 213 3.27 -38.77 8.30
C ASN A 213 2.14 -38.22 9.17
N GLU A 214 1.53 -37.12 8.72
CA GLU A 214 0.42 -36.50 9.43
C GLU A 214 -0.84 -37.38 9.40
N ILE A 215 -1.52 -37.55 10.53
CA ILE A 215 -2.79 -38.28 10.64
C ILE A 215 -3.82 -37.63 9.70
N LYS A 216 -4.60 -38.46 8.98
CA LYS A 216 -5.58 -37.99 7.98
C LYS A 216 -6.56 -36.96 8.55
N ASP A 217 -7.02 -37.14 9.78
CA ASP A 217 -8.00 -36.26 10.42
C ASP A 217 -7.45 -34.85 10.71
N LEU A 218 -6.12 -34.70 10.82
CA LEU A 218 -5.48 -33.39 10.93
C LEU A 218 -5.46 -32.63 9.59
N SER A 219 -5.69 -33.32 8.48
CA SER A 219 -5.72 -32.69 7.14
C SER A 219 -7.03 -31.95 6.87
N VAL A 220 -8.12 -32.31 7.56
CA VAL A 220 -9.47 -31.78 7.30
C VAL A 220 -9.55 -30.25 7.41
N PRO A 221 -9.06 -29.60 8.49
CA PRO A 221 -9.08 -28.13 8.59
C PRO A 221 -8.32 -27.44 7.47
N LYS A 222 -7.23 -28.05 6.98
CA LYS A 222 -6.42 -27.50 5.89
C LYS A 222 -7.21 -27.47 4.59
N ILE A 223 -7.94 -28.55 4.31
CA ILE A 223 -8.81 -28.66 3.13
C ILE A 223 -9.93 -27.63 3.20
N VAL A 224 -10.59 -27.50 4.36
CA VAL A 224 -11.67 -26.52 4.58
C VAL A 224 -11.14 -25.10 4.37
N LEU A 225 -10.00 -24.74 4.98
CA LEU A 225 -9.41 -23.42 4.79
C LEU A 225 -9.07 -23.15 3.32
N ASN A 226 -8.39 -24.08 2.64
CA ASN A 226 -8.02 -23.88 1.24
C ASN A 226 -9.25 -23.76 0.34
N GLY A 227 -10.36 -24.44 0.68
CA GLY A 227 -11.66 -24.23 0.03
C GLY A 227 -12.20 -22.80 0.23
N ILE A 228 -12.11 -22.26 1.44
CA ILE A 228 -12.48 -20.86 1.74
C ILE A 228 -11.57 -19.89 0.98
N ILE A 229 -10.26 -20.12 0.98
CA ILE A 229 -9.30 -19.29 0.22
C ILE A 229 -9.63 -19.33 -1.27
N PHE A 230 -9.88 -20.51 -1.84
CA PHE A 230 -10.20 -20.64 -3.26
C PHE A 230 -11.49 -19.91 -3.64
N THR A 231 -12.56 -20.12 -2.87
CA THR A 231 -13.86 -19.47 -3.14
C THR A 231 -13.80 -17.96 -3.01
N THR A 232 -13.15 -17.44 -1.96
CA THR A 232 -12.91 -16.00 -1.80
C THR A 232 -11.96 -15.45 -2.87
N SER A 233 -11.03 -16.27 -3.37
CA SER A 233 -10.10 -15.87 -4.42
C SER A 233 -10.77 -15.56 -5.75
N ILE A 234 -11.88 -16.22 -6.08
CA ILE A 234 -12.67 -15.93 -7.30
C ILE A 234 -13.16 -14.48 -7.27
N TYR A 235 -13.72 -14.04 -6.14
CA TYR A 235 -14.15 -12.66 -5.97
C TYR A 235 -12.98 -11.67 -6.05
N LEU A 236 -11.86 -12.00 -5.39
CA LEU A 236 -10.66 -11.15 -5.42
C LEU A 236 -10.05 -11.05 -6.82
N PHE A 237 -10.09 -12.10 -7.64
CA PHE A 237 -9.64 -12.03 -9.03
C PHE A 237 -10.48 -11.06 -9.84
N HIS A 238 -11.81 -11.12 -9.71
CA HIS A 238 -12.69 -10.16 -10.36
C HIS A 238 -12.35 -8.72 -9.94
N GLN A 239 -12.10 -8.48 -8.65
CA GLN A 239 -11.70 -7.17 -8.16
C GLN A 239 -10.33 -6.74 -8.69
N ALA A 240 -9.32 -7.61 -8.62
CA ALA A 240 -7.96 -7.30 -9.00
C ALA A 240 -7.80 -7.00 -10.49
N TYR A 241 -8.45 -7.79 -11.35
CA TYR A 241 -8.31 -7.69 -12.81
C TYR A 241 -9.26 -6.69 -13.46
N TYR A 242 -10.52 -6.63 -13.02
CA TYR A 242 -11.54 -5.82 -13.70
C TYR A 242 -11.84 -4.50 -13.01
N LYS A 243 -12.13 -4.52 -11.69
CA LYS A 243 -12.70 -3.35 -11.01
C LYS A 243 -11.65 -2.38 -10.46
N GLN A 244 -10.64 -2.89 -9.75
CA GLN A 244 -9.64 -2.08 -9.05
C GLN A 244 -8.33 -1.94 -9.82
N LYS A 245 -8.11 -2.75 -10.87
CA LYS A 245 -6.88 -2.74 -11.69
C LYS A 245 -5.61 -2.72 -10.83
N TRP A 246 -5.42 -3.76 -10.02
CA TRP A 246 -4.20 -3.88 -9.19
C TRP A 246 -2.93 -3.78 -10.03
N ASP A 247 -1.84 -3.38 -9.38
CA ASP A 247 -0.50 -3.46 -9.95
C ASP A 247 -0.25 -4.87 -10.53
N LYS A 248 0.34 -4.91 -11.74
CA LYS A 248 0.70 -6.14 -12.45
C LYS A 248 1.54 -7.07 -11.58
N ASP A 249 2.46 -6.54 -10.78
CA ASP A 249 3.30 -7.35 -9.91
C ASP A 249 2.51 -8.02 -8.79
N ILE A 250 1.56 -7.31 -8.19
CA ILE A 250 0.68 -7.84 -7.15
C ILE A 250 -0.29 -8.86 -7.75
N LYS A 251 -0.81 -8.62 -8.97
CA LYS A 251 -1.66 -9.57 -9.70
C LYS A 251 -0.93 -10.89 -9.94
N ILE A 252 0.32 -10.84 -10.41
CA ILE A 252 1.13 -12.04 -10.67
C ILE A 252 1.42 -12.77 -9.35
N GLU A 253 1.84 -12.05 -8.31
CA GLU A 253 2.12 -12.61 -6.99
C GLU A 253 0.89 -13.32 -6.41
N TYR A 254 -0.26 -12.66 -6.43
CA TYR A 254 -1.51 -13.22 -5.94
C TYR A 254 -2.00 -14.43 -6.75
N THR A 255 -1.93 -14.33 -8.09
CA THR A 255 -2.34 -15.44 -8.97
C THR A 255 -1.48 -16.67 -8.76
N CYS A 256 -0.15 -16.48 -8.64
CA CYS A 256 0.78 -17.55 -8.36
C CYS A 256 0.50 -18.21 -7.01
N PHE A 257 0.23 -17.41 -5.97
CA PHE A 257 -0.17 -17.92 -4.65
C PHE A 257 -1.43 -18.81 -4.72
N VAL A 258 -2.49 -18.37 -5.40
CA VAL A 258 -3.74 -19.13 -5.51
C VAL A 258 -3.54 -20.40 -6.33
N ILE A 259 -2.86 -20.35 -7.47
CA ILE A 259 -2.57 -21.53 -8.30
C ILE A 259 -1.82 -22.59 -7.50
N ILE A 260 -0.80 -22.18 -6.75
CA ILE A 260 0.01 -23.10 -5.96
C ILE A 260 -0.77 -23.64 -4.78
N SER A 261 -1.59 -22.82 -4.12
CA SER A 261 -2.49 -23.28 -3.06
C SER A 261 -3.47 -24.35 -3.58
N VAL A 262 -4.08 -24.12 -4.75
CA VAL A 262 -4.97 -25.09 -5.41
C VAL A 262 -4.22 -26.36 -5.78
N PHE A 263 -3.05 -26.23 -6.41
CA PHE A 263 -2.21 -27.37 -6.78
C PHE A 263 -1.82 -28.21 -5.56
N CYS A 264 -1.29 -27.60 -4.50
CA CYS A 264 -0.95 -28.30 -3.25
C CYS A 264 -2.18 -28.98 -2.64
N THR A 265 -3.36 -28.37 -2.71
CA THR A 265 -4.62 -28.97 -2.23
C THR A 265 -5.01 -30.19 -3.04
N ILE A 266 -4.97 -30.11 -4.37
CA ILE A 266 -5.29 -31.22 -5.27
C ILE A 266 -4.32 -32.38 -5.03
N VAL A 267 -3.01 -32.10 -5.00
CA VAL A 267 -1.98 -33.12 -4.80
C VAL A 267 -2.13 -33.76 -3.41
N MET A 268 -2.45 -32.99 -2.37
CA MET A 268 -2.76 -33.54 -1.04
C MET A 268 -3.96 -34.48 -1.07
N GLN A 269 -5.04 -34.12 -1.76
CA GLN A 269 -6.22 -34.97 -1.88
C GLN A 269 -5.92 -36.29 -2.58
N PHE A 270 -5.15 -36.25 -3.66
CA PHE A 270 -4.72 -37.46 -4.35
C PHE A 270 -3.77 -38.32 -3.49
N ALA A 271 -2.87 -37.69 -2.73
CA ALA A 271 -1.99 -38.38 -1.79
C ALA A 271 -2.77 -39.06 -0.66
N ILE A 272 -3.74 -38.37 -0.05
CA ILE A 272 -4.62 -38.93 1.01
C ILE A 272 -5.45 -40.12 0.48
N ARG A 273 -5.81 -40.10 -0.81
CA ARG A 273 -6.54 -41.20 -1.47
C ARG A 273 -5.63 -42.35 -1.95
N GLY A 274 -4.33 -42.28 -1.69
CA GLY A 274 -3.37 -43.33 -2.07
C GLY A 274 -3.14 -43.45 -3.58
N LYS A 275 -3.49 -42.43 -4.39
CA LYS A 275 -3.45 -42.53 -5.85
C LYS A 275 -2.04 -42.42 -6.45
N PHE A 276 -1.08 -41.87 -5.70
CA PHE A 276 0.30 -41.65 -6.17
C PHE A 276 1.28 -42.78 -5.81
N GLY A 277 0.78 -43.92 -5.35
CA GLY A 277 1.64 -44.98 -4.82
C GLY A 277 2.24 -44.63 -3.46
N GLU A 278 2.94 -45.59 -2.87
CA GLU A 278 3.38 -45.53 -1.47
C GLU A 278 4.54 -44.55 -1.26
N THR A 279 5.44 -44.44 -2.24
CA THR A 279 6.61 -43.56 -2.16
C THR A 279 6.21 -42.09 -2.03
N ILE A 280 5.25 -41.61 -2.84
CA ILE A 280 4.83 -40.20 -2.80
C ILE A 280 4.05 -39.90 -1.50
N LEU A 281 3.37 -40.90 -0.94
CA LEU A 281 2.61 -40.76 0.30
C LEU A 281 3.52 -40.44 1.50
N LEU A 282 4.75 -40.96 1.49
CA LEU A 282 5.81 -40.68 2.48
C LEU A 282 6.37 -39.26 2.39
N TYR A 283 6.41 -38.68 1.19
CA TYR A 283 6.96 -37.33 0.96
C TYR A 283 5.90 -36.22 0.88
N ARG A 284 4.64 -36.51 1.23
CA ARG A 284 3.51 -35.56 1.07
C ARG A 284 3.71 -34.22 1.80
N LEU A 285 4.47 -34.21 2.90
CA LEU A 285 4.74 -32.99 3.66
C LEU A 285 5.65 -32.01 2.89
N TYR A 286 6.57 -32.52 2.08
CA TYR A 286 7.45 -31.70 1.23
C TYR A 286 6.68 -30.96 0.14
N ILE A 287 5.56 -31.52 -0.31
CA ILE A 287 4.68 -30.87 -1.29
C ILE A 287 4.13 -29.55 -0.74
N PHE A 288 3.89 -29.46 0.57
CA PHE A 288 3.47 -28.21 1.22
C PHE A 288 4.59 -27.19 1.38
N GLN A 289 5.86 -27.61 1.33
CA GLN A 289 7.00 -26.68 1.33
C GLN A 289 7.11 -25.89 0.01
N LEU A 290 6.42 -26.33 -1.06
CA LEU A 290 6.32 -25.54 -2.30
C LEU A 290 5.64 -24.18 -2.05
N ILE A 291 4.71 -24.09 -1.09
CA ILE A 291 4.05 -22.83 -0.73
C ILE A 291 5.06 -21.80 -0.17
N PRO A 292 5.80 -22.08 0.93
CA PRO A 292 6.81 -21.16 1.44
C PRO A 292 7.96 -20.94 0.47
N ILE A 293 8.38 -21.95 -0.32
CA ILE A 293 9.40 -21.74 -1.36
C ILE A 293 8.92 -20.72 -2.39
N THR A 294 7.68 -20.83 -2.88
CA THR A 294 7.18 -19.87 -3.87
C THR A 294 6.95 -18.49 -3.27
N ILE A 295 6.40 -18.39 -2.07
CA ILE A 295 6.24 -17.10 -1.42
C ILE A 295 7.62 -16.48 -1.16
N HIS A 296 8.63 -17.26 -0.78
CA HIS A 296 10.00 -16.78 -0.64
C HIS A 296 10.59 -16.30 -1.96
N ASN A 297 10.40 -17.05 -3.05
CA ASN A 297 10.80 -16.63 -4.39
C ASN A 297 10.17 -15.28 -4.78
N ILE A 298 8.86 -15.13 -4.57
CA ILE A 298 8.14 -13.92 -4.98
C ILE A 298 8.40 -12.75 -4.05
N CYS A 299 8.45 -12.99 -2.73
CA CYS A 299 8.52 -11.94 -1.72
C CYS A 299 9.95 -11.52 -1.38
N ILE A 300 10.92 -12.42 -1.47
CA ILE A 300 12.32 -12.15 -1.12
C ILE A 300 13.20 -12.17 -2.36
N MET A 301 13.21 -13.27 -3.12
CA MET A 301 14.17 -13.42 -4.23
C MET A 301 13.91 -12.42 -5.35
N LYS A 302 12.66 -12.25 -5.80
CA LYS A 302 12.31 -11.31 -6.88
C LYS A 302 12.74 -9.86 -6.56
N PRO A 303 12.43 -9.28 -5.39
CA PRO A 303 12.94 -7.96 -5.01
C PRO A 303 14.46 -7.86 -4.98
N ILE A 304 15.15 -8.88 -4.46
CA ILE A 304 16.61 -8.93 -4.42
C ILE A 304 17.18 -8.91 -5.85
N ILE A 305 16.65 -9.75 -6.74
CA ILE A 305 17.05 -9.81 -8.14
C ILE A 305 16.79 -8.48 -8.83
N GLN A 306 15.64 -7.83 -8.61
CA GLN A 306 15.35 -6.50 -9.15
C GLN A 306 16.35 -5.45 -8.66
N ILE A 307 16.71 -5.47 -7.38
CA ILE A 307 17.74 -4.56 -6.83
C ILE A 307 19.09 -4.83 -7.49
N LEU A 308 19.50 -6.09 -7.64
CA LEU A 308 20.76 -6.46 -8.30
C LEU A 308 20.79 -6.01 -9.77
N ILE A 309 19.70 -6.27 -10.52
CA ILE A 309 19.57 -5.83 -11.91
C ILE A 309 19.59 -4.29 -11.99
N SER A 310 18.89 -3.59 -11.09
CA SER A 310 18.87 -2.13 -11.09
C SER A 310 20.26 -1.53 -10.81
N LYS A 311 21.06 -2.18 -9.95
CA LYS A 311 22.45 -1.77 -9.69
C LYS A 311 23.33 -1.98 -10.93
N LEU A 312 23.06 -3.02 -11.73
CA LEU A 312 23.80 -3.29 -12.97
C LEU A 312 23.37 -2.37 -14.12
N LYS A 313 22.07 -2.11 -14.27
CA LYS A 313 21.49 -1.26 -15.33
C LYS A 313 21.77 0.24 -15.17
N LYS A 314 22.09 0.70 -13.96
CA LYS A 314 22.39 2.12 -13.65
C LYS A 314 23.54 2.74 -14.46
N LYS A 315 24.17 2.03 -15.39
CA LYS A 315 25.22 2.57 -16.25
C LYS A 315 24.73 3.21 -17.55
N ASP A 316 23.54 2.87 -18.08
CA ASP A 316 23.23 3.18 -19.49
C ASP A 316 21.93 3.98 -19.76
N GLU A 317 21.04 4.17 -18.77
CA GLU A 317 19.83 4.98 -18.94
C GLU A 317 20.05 6.39 -18.36
N THR A 318 19.92 7.43 -19.20
CA THR A 318 19.86 8.82 -18.75
C THR A 318 18.58 9.01 -17.93
N LEU A 319 18.68 8.77 -16.64
CA LEU A 319 17.62 9.09 -15.69
C LEU A 319 17.32 10.60 -15.80
N LEU A 320 16.05 10.96 -16.01
CA LEU A 320 15.59 12.35 -15.88
C LEU A 320 16.15 12.90 -14.57
N SER A 321 16.66 14.12 -14.59
CA SER A 321 16.93 14.80 -13.32
C SER A 321 15.62 14.96 -12.55
N GLU A 322 15.71 15.15 -11.24
CA GLU A 322 14.53 15.44 -10.43
C GLU A 322 13.77 16.66 -10.97
N GLU A 323 14.51 17.70 -11.35
CA GLU A 323 13.99 18.91 -11.99
C GLU A 323 13.21 18.58 -13.27
N GLU A 324 13.81 17.80 -14.18
CA GLU A 324 13.15 17.42 -15.43
C GLU A 324 11.89 16.57 -15.18
N PHE A 325 11.92 15.69 -14.16
CA PHE A 325 10.75 14.92 -13.74
C PHE A 325 9.61 15.83 -13.25
N LEU A 326 9.92 16.82 -12.40
CA LEU A 326 8.93 17.75 -11.85
C LEU A 326 8.39 18.68 -12.95
N ASP A 327 9.22 19.12 -13.88
CA ASP A 327 8.81 19.95 -15.03
C ASP A 327 7.82 19.19 -15.91
N ARG A 328 8.08 17.91 -16.17
CA ARG A 328 7.17 17.04 -16.93
C ARG A 328 5.83 16.81 -16.23
N LEU A 329 5.68 17.07 -14.92
CA LEU A 329 4.36 17.05 -14.26
C LEU A 329 3.39 18.11 -14.80
N SER A 330 3.88 19.08 -15.59
CA SER A 330 3.04 19.99 -16.36
C SER A 330 2.32 19.32 -17.55
N ASP A 331 2.89 18.25 -18.13
CA ASP A 331 2.23 17.48 -19.17
C ASP A 331 1.11 16.61 -18.58
N SER A 332 -0.09 16.79 -19.11
CA SER A 332 -1.29 16.04 -18.70
C SER A 332 -1.15 14.52 -18.86
N SER A 333 -0.45 14.05 -19.90
CA SER A 333 -0.24 12.63 -20.15
C SER A 333 0.71 12.03 -19.11
N PHE A 334 1.89 12.63 -18.95
CA PHE A 334 2.85 12.23 -17.93
C PHE A 334 2.26 12.30 -16.52
N LYS A 335 1.58 13.39 -16.18
CA LYS A 335 0.88 13.56 -14.90
C LYS A 335 -0.16 12.47 -14.66
N GLY A 336 -0.88 12.03 -15.69
CA GLY A 336 -1.81 10.90 -15.62
C GLY A 336 -1.12 9.60 -15.20
N GLN A 337 0.06 9.32 -15.77
CA GLN A 337 0.88 8.15 -15.41
C GLN A 337 1.42 8.25 -13.97
N VAL A 338 1.96 9.41 -13.59
CA VAL A 338 2.43 9.69 -12.22
C VAL A 338 1.30 9.46 -11.22
N ARG A 339 0.10 9.96 -11.54
CA ARG A 339 -1.09 9.80 -10.71
C ARG A 339 -1.47 8.33 -10.56
N GLU A 340 -1.51 7.56 -11.64
CA GLU A 340 -1.82 6.12 -11.56
C GLU A 340 -0.83 5.38 -10.66
N ILE A 341 0.47 5.64 -10.83
CA ILE A 341 1.51 5.03 -9.99
C ILE A 341 1.36 5.48 -8.53
N ALA A 342 1.17 6.78 -8.27
CA ALA A 342 1.01 7.31 -6.91
C ALA A 342 -0.17 6.66 -6.15
N VAL A 343 -1.25 6.34 -6.87
CA VAL A 343 -2.43 5.64 -6.31
C VAL A 343 -2.08 4.19 -5.98
N GLN A 344 -1.37 3.50 -6.88
CA GLN A 344 -0.91 2.13 -6.68
C GLN A 344 0.09 2.02 -5.53
N THR A 345 0.89 3.08 -5.30
CA THR A 345 1.92 3.12 -4.26
C THR A 345 1.46 3.77 -2.96
N PHE A 346 0.18 4.13 -2.83
CA PHE A 346 -0.41 4.75 -1.65
C PHE A 346 0.30 6.04 -1.21
N CYS A 347 0.76 6.86 -2.16
CA CYS A 347 1.41 8.15 -1.89
C CYS A 347 0.76 9.29 -2.72
N ILE A 348 -0.54 9.18 -2.97
CA ILE A 348 -1.29 10.13 -3.78
C ILE A 348 -1.39 11.51 -3.11
N GLU A 349 -1.34 11.55 -1.79
CA GLU A 349 -1.29 12.76 -0.98
C GLU A 349 -0.13 13.70 -1.38
N ASN A 350 1.04 13.13 -1.69
CA ASN A 350 2.22 13.89 -2.10
C ASN A 350 1.96 14.61 -3.43
N LEU A 351 1.37 13.90 -4.40
CA LEU A 351 1.04 14.49 -5.70
C LEU A 351 -0.06 15.55 -5.57
N LEU A 352 -1.09 15.27 -4.75
CA LEU A 352 -2.20 16.21 -4.52
C LEU A 352 -1.75 17.50 -3.83
N PHE A 353 -0.87 17.40 -2.84
CA PHE A 353 -0.24 18.55 -2.20
C PHE A 353 0.54 19.38 -3.21
N PHE A 354 1.41 18.72 -3.99
CA PHE A 354 2.25 19.37 -4.99
C PHE A 354 1.43 20.11 -6.05
N GLU A 355 0.37 19.48 -6.57
CA GLU A 355 -0.59 20.13 -7.47
C GLU A 355 -1.26 21.36 -6.83
N THR A 356 -1.75 21.21 -5.59
CA THR A 356 -2.49 22.28 -4.89
C THR A 356 -1.56 23.47 -4.59
N HIS A 357 -0.32 23.20 -4.21
CA HIS A 357 0.71 24.22 -4.01
C HIS A 357 0.98 25.00 -5.30
N ARG A 358 1.21 24.29 -6.41
CA ARG A 358 1.44 24.92 -7.72
C ARG A 358 0.25 25.77 -8.19
N GLU A 359 -0.97 25.26 -8.01
CA GLU A 359 -2.21 25.99 -8.31
C GLU A 359 -2.32 27.29 -7.50
N LEU A 360 -2.03 27.24 -6.19
CA LEU A 360 -2.04 28.42 -5.31
C LEU A 360 -1.02 29.47 -5.76
N MET A 361 0.19 29.04 -6.11
CA MET A 361 1.23 29.97 -6.54
C MET A 361 0.90 30.63 -7.88
N ASN A 362 0.37 29.86 -8.84
CA ASN A 362 -0.11 30.40 -10.11
C ASN A 362 -1.24 31.42 -9.89
N PHE A 363 -2.15 31.16 -8.93
CA PHE A 363 -3.21 32.09 -8.57
C PHE A 363 -2.66 33.40 -8.00
N ILE A 364 -1.66 33.34 -7.12
CA ILE A 364 -1.00 34.52 -6.55
C ILE A 364 -0.29 35.33 -7.66
N ILE A 365 0.47 34.67 -8.52
CA ILE A 365 1.17 35.32 -9.65
C ILE A 365 0.17 36.00 -10.58
N ALA A 366 -0.90 35.32 -10.97
CA ALA A 366 -1.96 35.88 -11.80
C ALA A 366 -2.65 37.08 -11.15
N TYR A 367 -2.85 37.06 -9.83
CA TYR A 367 -3.41 38.20 -9.10
C TYR A 367 -2.48 39.41 -9.17
N TYR A 368 -1.17 39.22 -8.97
CA TYR A 368 -0.19 40.31 -9.02
C TYR A 368 0.05 40.82 -10.44
N SER A 369 0.12 39.94 -11.45
CA SER A 369 0.29 40.34 -12.85
C SER A 369 -0.88 41.18 -13.32
N LYS A 370 -2.11 40.80 -12.97
CA LYS A 370 -3.30 41.60 -13.30
C LYS A 370 -3.30 42.97 -12.62
N ARG A 371 -2.86 43.02 -11.36
CA ARG A 371 -2.75 44.28 -10.62
C ARG A 371 -1.63 45.17 -11.18
N SER A 372 -0.52 44.58 -11.61
CA SER A 372 0.56 45.33 -12.25
C SER A 372 0.12 45.88 -13.59
N THR A 373 -0.63 45.13 -14.42
CA THR A 373 -1.18 45.66 -15.68
C THR A 373 -2.08 46.88 -15.47
N LEU A 374 -2.89 46.88 -14.40
CA LEU A 374 -3.71 48.04 -14.04
C LEU A 374 -2.88 49.24 -13.58
N ALA A 375 -1.74 49.00 -12.94
CA ALA A 375 -0.80 50.04 -12.54
C ALA A 375 0.14 50.48 -13.68
N SER A 376 0.40 49.61 -14.66
CA SER A 376 1.39 49.74 -15.73
C SER A 376 0.77 49.98 -17.10
N LEU A 377 -0.38 50.67 -17.17
CA LEU A 377 -0.87 51.29 -18.41
C LEU A 377 0.16 52.23 -19.09
N ASN A 378 1.35 52.42 -18.50
CA ASN A 378 2.51 53.11 -19.04
C ASN A 378 3.81 52.26 -19.20
N GLY A 379 3.80 50.92 -19.09
CA GLY A 379 5.06 50.14 -19.19
C GLY A 379 4.94 48.67 -19.63
N ASN A 380 5.66 48.31 -20.70
CA ASN A 380 5.68 47.02 -21.41
C ASN A 380 6.52 45.92 -20.76
N ASN A 381 6.23 45.51 -19.53
CA ASN A 381 6.86 44.29 -18.96
C ASN A 381 5.79 43.23 -18.66
N SER A 382 5.57 42.32 -19.62
CA SER A 382 4.78 41.10 -19.43
C SER A 382 5.64 40.02 -18.78
N PHE A 383 5.29 39.60 -17.58
CA PHE A 383 5.85 38.39 -16.97
C PHE A 383 5.13 37.18 -17.54
N GLU A 384 5.78 36.41 -18.41
CA GLU A 384 5.30 35.08 -18.79
C GLU A 384 5.49 34.10 -17.63
N ASN A 385 4.50 33.23 -17.45
CA ASN A 385 4.32 32.23 -16.40
C ASN A 385 5.62 31.81 -15.69
N ALA A 386 5.75 32.16 -14.41
CA ALA A 386 6.89 31.72 -13.62
C ALA A 386 6.67 30.27 -13.16
N ASP A 387 7.66 29.44 -13.45
CA ASP A 387 7.75 28.10 -12.90
C ASP A 387 8.16 28.20 -11.42
N VAL A 388 7.21 27.93 -10.54
CA VAL A 388 7.36 28.18 -9.09
C VAL A 388 8.21 27.13 -8.40
N LEU A 389 8.60 26.08 -9.13
CA LEU A 389 9.33 24.93 -8.58
C LEU A 389 10.85 25.10 -8.65
N HIS A 390 11.36 26.05 -9.44
CA HIS A 390 12.79 26.25 -9.60
C HIS A 390 13.34 27.24 -8.57
N LYS A 391 14.24 26.76 -7.70
CA LYS A 391 14.99 27.59 -6.70
C LYS A 391 15.68 28.80 -7.33
N SER A 392 16.08 28.68 -8.59
CA SER A 392 16.84 29.69 -9.33
C SER A 392 15.98 30.83 -9.87
N VAL A 393 14.64 30.68 -9.94
CA VAL A 393 13.74 31.69 -10.55
C VAL A 393 12.46 31.86 -9.72
N ILE A 394 12.60 32.23 -8.44
CA ILE A 394 11.43 32.63 -7.65
C ILE A 394 10.87 33.93 -8.24
N ASN A 395 9.57 33.93 -8.55
CA ASN A 395 8.92 35.12 -9.08
C ASN A 395 9.04 36.28 -8.05
N PRO A 396 9.59 37.45 -8.43
CA PRO A 396 9.79 38.57 -7.51
C PRO A 396 8.52 38.99 -6.76
N CYS A 397 7.33 38.76 -7.34
CA CYS A 397 6.07 39.11 -6.69
C CYS A 397 5.80 38.33 -5.39
N LEU A 398 6.44 37.18 -5.19
CA LEU A 398 6.32 36.35 -4.00
C LEU A 398 7.09 36.91 -2.79
N HIS A 399 7.95 37.90 -2.99
CA HIS A 399 8.61 38.64 -1.89
C HIS A 399 7.79 39.83 -1.38
N ASN A 400 6.66 40.13 -2.02
CA ASN A 400 5.77 41.18 -1.55
C ASN A 400 5.14 40.80 -0.19
N PRO A 401 4.73 41.80 0.63
CA PRO A 401 3.98 41.55 1.84
C PRO A 401 2.76 40.64 1.61
N PHE A 402 2.55 39.71 2.54
CA PHE A 402 1.44 38.77 2.46
C PHE A 402 0.10 39.51 2.54
N LYS A 403 -0.82 39.16 1.64
CA LYS A 403 -2.18 39.72 1.63
C LYS A 403 -3.14 38.75 2.28
N SER A 404 -3.91 39.24 3.25
CA SER A 404 -4.88 38.45 4.01
C SER A 404 -5.93 37.74 3.15
N ILE A 405 -6.18 38.21 1.92
CA ILE A 405 -7.08 37.55 0.96
C ILE A 405 -6.67 36.10 0.63
N PHE A 406 -5.38 35.76 0.75
CA PHE A 406 -4.86 34.42 0.48
C PHE A 406 -4.81 33.55 1.75
N LYS A 407 -4.99 34.13 2.94
CA LYS A 407 -4.89 33.41 4.22
C LYS A 407 -5.77 32.14 4.26
N PRO A 408 -7.05 32.17 3.83
CA PRO A 408 -7.90 30.98 3.88
C PRO A 408 -7.35 29.80 3.06
N GLN A 409 -6.74 30.08 1.91
CA GLN A 409 -6.13 29.04 1.05
C GLN A 409 -4.90 28.42 1.71
N PHE A 410 -4.06 29.24 2.37
CA PHE A 410 -2.91 28.74 3.10
C PHE A 410 -3.32 27.90 4.32
N GLU A 411 -4.29 28.35 5.12
CA GLU A 411 -4.84 27.58 6.24
C GLU A 411 -5.48 26.25 5.77
N GLN A 412 -6.12 26.27 4.61
CA GLN A 412 -6.67 25.07 3.99
C GLN A 412 -5.57 24.08 3.58
N ILE A 413 -4.50 24.52 2.94
CA ILE A 413 -3.38 23.63 2.59
C ILE A 413 -2.72 23.08 3.85
N TYR A 414 -2.47 23.93 4.84
CA TYR A 414 -1.88 23.53 6.12
C TYR A 414 -2.72 22.43 6.80
N SER A 415 -4.02 22.66 6.98
CA SER A 415 -4.92 21.72 7.64
C SER A 415 -5.09 20.40 6.88
N LEU A 416 -4.99 20.41 5.54
CA LEU A 416 -5.17 19.22 4.72
C LEU A 416 -3.92 18.37 4.57
N TYR A 417 -2.77 19.02 4.35
CA TYR A 417 -1.55 18.34 3.89
C TYR A 417 -0.38 18.46 4.86
N ILE A 418 -0.31 19.50 5.70
CA ILE A 418 0.85 19.72 6.56
C ILE A 418 0.63 19.21 7.98
N LYS A 419 -0.50 19.55 8.60
CA LYS A 419 -0.82 19.18 9.97
C LYS A 419 -0.67 17.67 10.17
N GLU A 420 -0.09 17.23 11.29
CA GLU A 420 0.20 15.80 11.56
C GLU A 420 -1.06 14.92 11.48
N ASP A 421 -2.21 15.49 11.84
CA ASP A 421 -3.53 14.89 11.68
C ASP A 421 -4.29 15.49 10.49
N GLY A 422 -3.63 15.80 9.37
CA GLY A 422 -4.21 16.26 8.09
C GLY A 422 -4.65 15.13 7.14
N ILE A 423 -5.72 15.33 6.34
CA ILE A 423 -6.44 14.24 5.60
C ILE A 423 -5.48 13.47 4.70
N ALA A 424 -4.59 14.25 4.10
CA ALA A 424 -3.57 13.88 3.16
C ALA A 424 -2.22 14.40 3.69
N SER A 425 -1.97 14.24 5.00
CA SER A 425 -0.72 14.64 5.64
C SER A 425 0.45 14.05 4.87
N ILE A 426 1.29 14.91 4.32
CA ILE A 426 2.48 14.51 3.57
C ILE A 426 3.61 14.15 4.55
N ASN A 427 4.47 13.22 4.14
CA ASN A 427 5.58 12.77 4.97
C ASN A 427 6.81 13.68 4.79
N ILE A 428 6.85 14.81 5.50
CA ILE A 428 7.96 15.78 5.48
C ILE A 428 8.80 15.72 6.77
N ASN A 429 9.98 16.34 6.74
CA ASN A 429 10.88 16.44 7.88
C ASN A 429 10.23 17.20 9.04
N SER A 430 10.48 16.73 10.26
CA SER A 430 9.93 17.35 11.49
C SER A 430 10.33 18.82 11.67
N SER A 431 11.51 19.22 11.20
CA SER A 431 11.96 20.61 11.21
C SER A 431 11.12 21.49 10.30
N THR A 432 10.79 21.00 9.10
CA THR A 432 9.98 21.70 8.10
C THR A 432 8.54 21.82 8.58
N LEU A 433 7.98 20.73 9.13
CA LEU A 433 6.67 20.74 9.77
C LEU A 433 6.60 21.81 10.87
N LYS A 434 7.54 21.78 11.82
CA LYS A 434 7.57 22.72 12.95
C LYS A 434 7.71 24.18 12.49
N ALA A 435 8.55 24.45 11.49
CA ALA A 435 8.72 25.80 10.96
C ALA A 435 7.44 26.34 10.29
N ILE A 436 6.63 25.47 9.69
CA ILE A 436 5.32 25.84 9.13
C ILE A 436 4.30 26.05 10.26
N GLU A 437 4.25 25.16 11.25
CA GLU A 437 3.38 25.27 12.42
C GLU A 437 3.63 26.58 13.18
N ASP A 438 4.90 26.90 13.45
CA ASP A 438 5.29 28.15 14.11
C ASP A 438 4.84 29.39 13.29
N GLN A 439 4.88 29.33 11.96
CA GLN A 439 4.38 30.43 11.11
C GLN A 439 2.85 30.58 11.17
N VAL A 440 2.13 29.45 11.19
CA VAL A 440 0.65 29.44 11.28
C VAL A 440 0.18 29.93 12.65
N ASP A 441 0.77 29.41 13.73
CA ASP A 441 0.39 29.74 15.11
C ASP A 441 0.67 31.20 15.45
N ASN A 442 1.76 31.76 14.93
CA ASN A 442 2.10 33.18 15.07
C ASN A 442 1.39 34.09 14.05
N ASN A 443 0.51 33.53 13.20
CA ASN A 443 -0.19 34.25 12.14
C ASN A 443 0.76 35.00 11.17
N ASN A 444 1.98 34.49 11.01
CA ASN A 444 3.05 35.06 10.19
C ASN A 444 3.12 34.38 8.82
N PHE A 445 2.07 34.56 8.02
CA PHE A 445 1.96 33.94 6.71
C PHE A 445 2.91 34.58 5.69
N THR A 446 3.58 33.76 4.90
CA THR A 446 4.42 34.18 3.77
C THR A 446 4.05 33.39 2.52
N TYR A 447 4.23 33.96 1.32
CA TYR A 447 3.93 33.23 0.09
C TYR A 447 4.82 32.00 -0.11
N LEU A 448 6.00 31.99 0.53
CA LEU A 448 6.98 30.91 0.40
C LEU A 448 6.91 29.89 1.55
N MET A 449 5.92 29.98 2.46
CA MET A 449 5.89 29.15 3.67
C MET A 449 5.85 27.64 3.40
N PHE A 450 5.35 27.21 2.23
CA PHE A 450 5.29 25.80 1.85
C PHE A 450 6.39 25.36 0.88
N ASN A 451 7.31 26.23 0.47
CA ASN A 451 8.32 25.90 -0.54
C ASN A 451 9.20 24.72 -0.12
N GLN A 452 9.72 24.74 1.10
CA GLN A 452 10.56 23.65 1.60
C GLN A 452 9.80 22.31 1.66
N ALA A 453 8.53 22.33 2.05
CA ALA A 453 7.70 21.13 2.02
C ALA A 453 7.44 20.65 0.57
N ALA A 454 7.25 21.57 -0.38
CA ALA A 454 7.07 21.25 -1.79
C ALA A 454 8.33 20.60 -2.39
N GLU A 455 9.53 21.07 -2.00
CA GLU A 455 10.81 20.48 -2.39
C GLU A 455 10.95 19.04 -1.85
N GLU A 456 10.79 18.84 -0.54
CA GLU A 456 10.89 17.51 0.07
C GLU A 456 9.87 16.53 -0.54
N VAL A 457 8.67 17.01 -0.86
CA VAL A 457 7.65 16.19 -1.52
C VAL A 457 8.01 15.91 -2.98
N GLY A 458 8.62 16.87 -3.69
CA GLY A 458 9.18 16.68 -5.02
C GLY A 458 10.21 15.55 -5.05
N GLU A 459 11.18 15.59 -4.13
CA GLU A 459 12.19 14.55 -3.94
C GLU A 459 11.55 13.18 -3.64
N LEU A 460 10.50 13.16 -2.79
CA LEU A 460 9.77 11.93 -2.47
C LEU A 460 8.97 11.38 -3.65
N LEU A 461 8.35 12.25 -4.47
CA LEU A 461 7.67 11.83 -5.68
C LEU A 461 8.67 11.24 -6.67
N TYR A 462 9.77 11.93 -6.93
CA TYR A 462 10.83 11.47 -7.81
C TYR A 462 11.39 10.12 -7.35
N SER A 463 11.86 10.02 -6.11
CA SER A 463 12.49 8.80 -5.59
C SER A 463 11.56 7.58 -5.50
N ASN A 464 10.25 7.77 -5.31
CA ASN A 464 9.30 6.66 -5.14
C ASN A 464 8.54 6.29 -6.42
N ILE A 465 8.26 7.25 -7.29
CA ILE A 465 7.45 7.06 -8.50
C ILE A 465 8.33 6.83 -9.71
N TYR A 466 9.37 7.65 -9.90
CA TYR A 466 10.18 7.62 -11.13
C TYR A 466 10.81 6.25 -11.40
N PRO A 467 11.40 5.53 -10.41
CA PRO A 467 11.93 4.17 -10.65
C PRO A 467 10.88 3.12 -11.03
N LYS A 468 9.59 3.42 -10.90
CA LYS A 468 8.47 2.53 -11.21
C LYS A 468 7.81 2.84 -12.55
N MET A 469 8.18 3.96 -13.18
CA MET A 469 7.75 4.25 -14.54
C MET A 469 8.48 3.29 -15.48
N SER A 470 7.71 2.42 -16.15
CA SER A 470 8.23 1.67 -17.28
C SER A 470 8.23 2.60 -18.50
N PHE A 471 9.41 3.07 -18.89
CA PHE A 471 9.60 3.74 -20.17
C PHE A 471 9.64 2.73 -21.32
#